data_AF-A0A7S0F732-F1
#
_entry.id   AF-A0A7S0F732-F1
#
_cell.length_a   1.000
_cell.length_b   1.000
_cell.length_c   1.000
_cell.angle_alpha   90.00
_cell.angle_beta   90.00
_cell.angle_gamma   90.00
#
_symmetry.space_group_name_H-M   'P 1'
#
loop_
_entity.id
_entity.type
_entity.pdbx_description
1 polymer ?
#
loop_
_entity_poly.entity_id
_entity_poly.type
_entity_poly.pdbx_seq_one_letter_code
_entity_poly.pdbx_strand_id
1 'polypeptide(L)'
;FLNLWFNPGILFTRVAMYSMLALMVGGLFWELGERDDYESILSRAAVLFYCVAFFIFMSVAVLPFTVIERGIVDKEVLNDYYHPIAYQMAQGLASIPGTGLLAFLVSLIIMTMLKFNDPFWYF
;
A
#
# COMPACT_ATOMS: atom_id res chain seq x y z
N PHE A 1 -13.33 -8.73 -11.88
CA PHE A 1 -12.21 -7.97 -12.50
C PHE A 1 -12.64 -6.60 -13.04
N LEU A 2 -13.60 -6.48 -13.97
CA LEU A 2 -14.00 -5.16 -14.49
C LEU A 2 -14.65 -4.23 -13.43
N ASN A 3 -15.49 -4.75 -12.52
CA ASN A 3 -16.24 -3.90 -11.58
C ASN A 3 -15.35 -3.11 -10.58
N LEU A 4 -14.16 -3.62 -10.26
CA LEU A 4 -13.17 -2.93 -9.40
C LEU A 4 -12.38 -1.85 -10.16
N TRP A 5 -12.23 -2.02 -11.47
CA TRP A 5 -11.53 -1.09 -12.35
C TRP A 5 -12.41 0.08 -12.79
N PHE A 6 -13.72 -0.16 -12.91
CA PHE A 6 -14.74 0.85 -13.26
C PHE A 6 -15.34 1.60 -12.06
N ASN A 7 -14.92 1.32 -10.82
CA ASN A 7 -15.19 2.15 -9.63
C ASN A 7 -13.92 2.91 -9.20
N PRO A 8 -13.47 3.91 -9.99
CA PRO A 8 -12.22 4.62 -9.76
C PRO A 8 -12.20 5.40 -8.44
N GLY A 9 -13.35 5.69 -7.83
CA GLY A 9 -13.43 6.42 -6.56
C GLY A 9 -12.73 5.70 -5.40
N ILE A 10 -12.75 4.37 -5.37
CA ILE A 10 -12.17 3.57 -4.27
C ILE A 10 -10.65 3.42 -4.44
N LEU A 11 -10.17 3.25 -5.67
CA LEU A 11 -8.74 3.22 -5.97
C LEU A 11 -8.10 4.60 -5.84
N PHE A 12 -8.81 5.66 -6.24
CA PHE A 12 -8.31 7.03 -6.16
C PHE A 12 -8.25 7.55 -4.72
N THR A 13 -9.25 7.22 -3.87
CA THR A 13 -9.20 7.53 -2.43
C THR A 13 -8.04 6.85 -1.74
N ARG A 14 -7.75 5.59 -2.10
CA ARG A 14 -6.52 4.91 -1.71
C ARG A 14 -5.29 5.74 -2.09
N VAL A 15 -5.08 5.97 -3.38
CA VAL A 15 -3.90 6.69 -3.89
C VAL A 15 -3.76 8.08 -3.24
N ALA A 16 -4.86 8.80 -3.06
CA ALA A 16 -4.87 10.11 -2.39
C ALA A 16 -4.39 10.02 -0.93
N MET A 17 -4.93 9.08 -0.15
CA MET A 17 -4.48 8.88 1.24
C MET A 17 -3.00 8.48 1.32
N TYR A 18 -2.53 7.62 0.43
CA TYR A 18 -1.11 7.21 0.42
C TYR A 18 -0.17 8.32 -0.03
N SER A 19 -0.61 9.16 -0.97
CA SER A 19 0.18 10.33 -1.37
C SER A 19 0.32 11.32 -0.22
N MET A 20 -0.75 11.64 0.51
CA MET A 20 -0.68 12.53 1.69
C MET A 20 0.20 11.96 2.80
N LEU A 21 0.10 10.66 3.07
CA LEU A 21 0.91 9.99 4.09
C LEU A 21 2.39 9.94 3.70
N ALA A 22 2.71 9.62 2.44
CA ALA A 22 4.08 9.63 1.94
C ALA A 22 4.69 11.04 2.03
N LEU A 23 3.91 12.08 1.71
CA LEU A 23 4.33 13.48 1.88
C LEU A 23 4.55 13.85 3.35
N MET A 24 3.72 13.36 4.28
CA MET A 24 3.86 13.66 5.71
C MET A 24 5.09 12.98 6.32
N VAL A 25 5.34 11.72 5.97
CA VAL A 25 6.55 10.99 6.42
C VAL A 25 7.81 11.58 5.77
N GLY A 26 7.77 11.88 4.47
CA GLY A 26 8.89 12.52 3.78
C GLY A 26 9.18 13.93 4.28
N GLY A 27 8.15 14.68 4.71
CA GLY A 27 8.30 15.98 5.36
C GLY A 27 8.88 15.89 6.78
N LEU A 28 8.55 14.83 7.54
CA LEU A 28 9.08 14.61 8.89
C LEU A 28 10.58 14.25 8.90
N PHE A 29 11.07 13.60 7.84
CA PHE A 29 12.45 13.12 7.73
C PHE A 29 13.21 13.78 6.57
N TRP A 30 13.02 15.08 6.40
CA TRP A 30 13.67 15.88 5.36
C TRP A 30 15.19 15.88 5.52
N GLU A 31 15.92 15.58 4.44
CA GLU A 31 17.40 15.67 4.35
C GLU A 31 18.19 14.84 5.38
N LEU A 32 17.71 13.62 5.67
CA LEU A 32 18.42 12.70 6.57
C LEU A 32 19.70 12.09 5.97
N GLY A 33 19.91 12.21 4.66
CA GLY A 33 21.05 11.64 3.94
C GLY A 33 22.39 12.37 4.14
N GLU A 34 22.38 13.64 4.57
CA GLU A 34 23.58 14.48 4.66
C GLU A 34 24.24 14.49 6.05
N ARG A 35 23.64 13.80 7.05
CA ARG A 35 24.12 13.78 8.45
C ARG A 35 24.54 12.38 8.86
N ASP A 36 25.84 12.19 9.15
CA ASP A 36 26.45 10.93 9.61
C ASP A 36 26.54 10.83 11.16
N ASP A 37 25.57 11.40 11.89
CA ASP A 37 25.51 11.31 13.36
C ASP A 37 24.80 10.04 13.83
N TYR A 38 25.06 9.58 15.06
CA TYR A 38 24.36 8.42 15.68
C TYR A 38 22.83 8.57 15.69
N GLU A 39 22.34 9.81 15.74
CA GLU A 39 20.91 10.13 15.67
C GLU A 39 20.29 9.79 14.30
N SER A 40 21.08 9.84 13.22
CA SER A 40 20.63 9.49 11.86
C SER A 40 20.23 8.02 11.73
N ILE A 41 20.87 7.12 12.47
CA ILE A 41 20.57 5.68 12.45
C ILE A 41 19.18 5.43 13.05
N LEU A 42 18.87 6.10 14.16
CA LEU A 42 17.56 6.01 14.81
C LEU A 42 16.46 6.55 13.88
N SER A 43 16.70 7.68 13.22
CA SER A 43 15.77 8.27 12.26
C SER A 43 15.53 7.36 11.04
N ARG A 44 16.57 6.67 10.53
CA ARG A 44 16.40 5.66 9.46
C ARG A 44 15.56 4.48 9.90
N ALA A 45 15.78 3.96 11.11
CA ALA A 45 14.96 2.89 11.68
C ALA A 45 13.50 3.34 11.89
N ALA A 46 13.29 4.58 12.31
CA ALA A 46 11.95 5.16 12.47
C ALA A 46 11.21 5.26 11.13
N VAL A 47 11.86 5.73 10.06
CA VAL A 47 11.27 5.77 8.70
C VAL A 47 10.81 4.38 8.25
N LEU A 48 11.66 3.36 8.41
CA LEU A 48 11.31 1.98 8.05
C LEU A 48 10.14 1.45 8.88
N PHE A 49 10.14 1.71 10.19
CA PHE A 49 9.04 1.34 11.07
C PHE A 49 7.72 1.99 10.65
N TYR A 50 7.73 3.29 10.34
CA TYR A 50 6.55 4.00 9.85
C TYR A 50 6.05 3.41 8.52
N CYS A 51 6.94 3.14 7.56
CA CYS A 51 6.58 2.46 6.30
C CYS A 51 5.82 1.16 6.55
N VAL A 52 6.37 0.27 7.39
CA VAL A 52 5.75 -1.03 7.69
C VAL A 52 4.41 -0.84 8.42
N ALA A 53 4.32 0.07 9.38
CA ALA A 53 3.08 0.36 10.09
C ALA A 53 1.97 0.81 9.12
N PHE A 54 2.28 1.64 8.12
CA PHE A 54 1.30 2.06 7.12
C PHE A 54 0.83 0.90 6.23
N PHE A 55 1.73 -0.02 5.84
CA PHE A 55 1.34 -1.22 5.09
C PHE A 55 0.38 -2.12 5.88
N ILE A 56 0.51 -2.17 7.21
CA ILE A 56 -0.40 -2.95 8.06
C ILE A 56 -1.80 -2.31 8.09
N PHE A 57 -1.91 -1.00 8.32
CA PHE A 57 -3.21 -0.30 8.28
C PHE A 57 -3.90 -0.42 6.92
N MET A 58 -3.10 -0.42 5.87
CA MET A 58 -3.51 -0.71 4.49
C MET A 58 -4.25 -2.04 4.33
N SER A 59 -3.71 -3.10 4.94
CA SER A 59 -4.30 -4.44 4.89
C SER A 59 -5.66 -4.47 5.60
N VAL A 60 -5.78 -3.78 6.73
CA VAL A 60 -7.03 -3.68 7.51
C VAL A 60 -8.14 -2.94 6.73
N ALA A 61 -7.77 -1.93 5.94
CA ALA A 61 -8.72 -1.16 5.13
C ALA A 61 -9.40 -1.96 4.00
N VAL A 62 -8.96 -3.20 3.71
CA VAL A 62 -9.62 -4.09 2.72
C VAL A 62 -10.94 -4.66 3.25
N LEU A 63 -11.06 -4.83 4.56
CA LEU A 63 -12.21 -5.48 5.22
C LEU A 63 -13.59 -4.93 4.82
N PRO A 64 -13.86 -3.60 4.82
CA PRO A 64 -15.18 -3.09 4.46
C PRO A 64 -15.57 -3.42 3.01
N PHE A 65 -14.60 -3.47 2.08
CA PHE A 65 -14.87 -3.84 0.70
C PHE A 65 -15.31 -5.30 0.59
N THR A 66 -14.64 -6.19 1.32
CA THR A 66 -15.05 -7.59 1.39
C THR A 66 -16.45 -7.73 1.97
N VAL A 67 -16.81 -6.97 3.00
CA VAL A 67 -18.14 -7.00 3.63
C VAL A 67 -19.26 -6.56 2.67
N ILE A 68 -19.02 -5.54 1.83
CA ILE A 68 -20.00 -5.07 0.83
C ILE A 68 -20.28 -6.16 -0.21
N GLU A 69 -19.25 -6.88 -0.65
CA GLU A 69 -19.37 -7.93 -1.67
C GLU A 69 -19.94 -9.25 -1.13
N ARG A 70 -19.88 -9.49 0.20
CA ARG A 70 -20.34 -10.76 0.81
C ARG A 70 -21.76 -11.15 0.45
N GLY A 71 -22.69 -10.19 0.42
CA GLY A 71 -24.10 -10.50 0.13
C GLY A 71 -24.35 -11.02 -1.30
N ILE A 72 -23.44 -10.75 -2.24
CA ILE A 72 -23.48 -11.27 -3.61
C ILE A 72 -22.82 -12.64 -3.64
N VAL A 73 -21.65 -12.76 -3.01
CA VAL A 73 -20.89 -14.00 -2.94
C VAL A 73 -21.68 -15.13 -2.29
N ASP A 74 -22.38 -14.85 -1.18
CA ASP A 74 -23.18 -15.86 -0.50
C ASP A 74 -24.28 -16.42 -1.40
N LYS A 75 -24.90 -15.56 -2.24
CA LYS A 75 -25.92 -15.99 -3.21
C LYS A 75 -25.32 -16.83 -4.34
N GLU A 76 -24.14 -16.45 -4.84
CA GLU A 76 -23.46 -17.17 -5.93
C GLU A 76 -22.91 -18.54 -5.47
N VAL A 77 -22.46 -18.64 -4.21
CA VAL A 77 -22.05 -19.91 -3.58
C VAL A 77 -23.26 -20.82 -3.31
N LEU A 78 -24.39 -20.28 -2.84
CA LEU A 78 -25.62 -21.04 -2.63
C LEU A 78 -26.20 -21.63 -3.93
N ASN A 79 -25.89 -21.00 -5.07
CA ASN A 79 -26.28 -21.49 -6.40
C ASN A 79 -25.20 -22.36 -7.08
N ASP A 80 -24.17 -22.79 -6.34
CA ASP A 80 -23.08 -23.67 -6.80
C ASP A 80 -22.25 -23.14 -7.99
N TYR A 81 -22.19 -21.81 -8.18
CA TYR A 81 -21.39 -21.24 -9.28
C TYR A 81 -19.87 -21.34 -9.05
N TYR A 82 -19.40 -21.26 -7.80
CA TYR A 82 -18.00 -21.42 -7.45
C TYR A 82 -17.79 -21.72 -5.95
N HIS A 83 -16.66 -22.34 -5.61
CA HIS A 83 -16.28 -22.60 -4.22
C HIS A 83 -15.80 -21.30 -3.54
N PRO A 84 -16.19 -21.02 -2.28
CA PRO A 84 -15.78 -19.81 -1.54
C PRO A 84 -14.26 -19.59 -1.43
N ILE A 85 -13.45 -20.66 -1.45
CA ILE A 85 -11.99 -20.57 -1.40
C ILE A 85 -11.43 -20.02 -2.73
N ALA A 86 -12.03 -20.41 -3.86
CA ALA A 86 -11.62 -19.92 -5.18
C ALA A 86 -11.85 -18.41 -5.30
N TYR A 87 -12.94 -17.89 -4.70
CA TYR A 87 -13.20 -16.45 -4.62
C TYR A 87 -12.13 -15.72 -3.81
N GLN A 88 -11.80 -16.23 -2.62
CA GLN A 88 -10.80 -15.58 -1.75
C GLN A 88 -9.40 -15.56 -2.38
N MET A 89 -9.02 -16.65 -3.07
CA MET A 89 -7.76 -16.71 -3.81
C MET A 89 -7.74 -15.74 -5.00
N ALA A 90 -8.83 -15.66 -5.77
CA ALA A 90 -8.95 -14.74 -6.89
C ALA A 90 -8.90 -13.28 -6.42
N GLN A 91 -9.55 -12.95 -5.30
CA GLN A 91 -9.51 -11.61 -4.70
C GLN A 91 -8.10 -11.25 -4.20
N GLY A 92 -7.38 -12.21 -3.60
CA GLY A 92 -5.99 -12.05 -3.20
C GLY A 92 -5.07 -11.78 -4.40
N LEU A 93 -5.12 -12.63 -5.43
CA LEU A 93 -4.34 -12.47 -6.67
C LEU A 93 -4.64 -11.16 -7.39
N ALA A 94 -5.91 -10.75 -7.45
CA ALA A 94 -6.32 -9.48 -8.05
C ALA A 94 -5.77 -8.26 -7.30
N SER A 95 -5.49 -8.38 -6.00
CA SER A 95 -5.00 -7.27 -5.18
C SER A 95 -3.50 -6.99 -5.33
N ILE A 96 -2.70 -8.00 -5.72
CA ILE A 96 -1.24 -7.92 -5.88
C ILE A 96 -0.78 -6.78 -6.81
N PRO A 97 -1.28 -6.65 -8.06
CA PRO A 97 -0.81 -5.59 -8.95
C PRO A 97 -1.17 -4.19 -8.43
N GLY A 98 -2.32 -4.04 -7.77
CA GLY A 98 -2.76 -2.77 -7.20
C GLY A 98 -1.91 -2.34 -6.00
N THR A 99 -1.60 -3.26 -5.09
CA THR A 99 -0.73 -2.98 -3.93
C THR A 99 0.73 -2.81 -4.34
N GLY A 100 1.21 -3.53 -5.36
CA GLY A 100 2.56 -3.39 -5.91
C GLY A 100 2.82 -2.02 -6.52
N LEU A 101 1.90 -1.49 -7.32
CA LEU A 101 2.01 -0.15 -7.90
C LEU A 101 2.04 0.94 -6.82
N LEU A 102 1.24 0.76 -5.77
CA LEU A 102 1.21 1.66 -4.62
C LEU A 102 2.50 1.62 -3.80
N ALA A 103 3.04 0.43 -3.55
CA ALA A 103 4.32 0.26 -2.88
C ALA A 103 5.47 0.94 -3.65
N PHE A 104 5.45 0.81 -4.99
CA PHE A 104 6.42 1.46 -5.86
C PHE A 104 6.34 2.98 -5.76
N LEU A 105 5.14 3.56 -5.81
CA LEU A 105 4.95 5.01 -5.69
C LEU A 105 5.42 5.56 -4.34
N VAL A 106 5.06 4.90 -3.23
CA VAL A 106 5.48 5.31 -1.89
C VAL A 106 7.00 5.20 -1.74
N SER A 107 7.61 4.12 -2.24
CA SER A 107 9.07 3.95 -2.23
C SER A 107 9.76 5.07 -3.02
N LEU A 108 9.24 5.43 -4.19
CA LEU A 108 9.78 6.50 -5.02
C LEU A 108 9.71 7.87 -4.33
N ILE A 109 8.59 8.19 -3.68
CA ILE A 109 8.41 9.45 -2.93
C ILE A 109 9.37 9.50 -1.73
N ILE A 110 9.49 8.42 -0.97
CA ILE A 110 10.37 8.39 0.21
C ILE A 110 11.84 8.48 -0.21
N MET A 111 12.26 7.78 -1.26
CA MET A 111 13.64 7.84 -1.76
C MET A 111 14.02 9.23 -2.29
N THR A 112 13.11 9.89 -3.00
CA THR A 112 13.33 11.25 -3.50
C THR A 112 13.36 12.29 -2.37
N MET A 113 12.55 12.13 -1.32
CA MET A 113 12.48 13.06 -0.19
C MET A 113 13.61 12.88 0.83
N LEU A 114 14.07 11.64 1.08
CA LEU A 114 15.19 11.41 2.00
C LEU A 114 16.55 11.85 1.42
N LYS A 115 16.64 12.13 0.11
CA LYS A 115 17.91 12.31 -0.62
C LYS A 115 18.94 11.24 -0.21
N PHE A 116 18.53 9.96 -0.23
CA PHE A 116 19.49 8.88 -0.08
C PHE A 116 20.44 8.98 -1.29
N ASN A 117 21.68 9.38 -1.03
CA ASN A 117 22.72 9.60 -2.03
C ASN A 117 22.84 8.37 -2.95
N ASP A 118 22.58 8.56 -4.25
CA ASP A 118 22.69 7.61 -5.36
C ASP A 118 22.35 6.12 -5.06
N PRO A 119 21.07 5.72 -5.08
CA PRO A 119 20.68 4.32 -4.90
C PRO A 119 20.92 3.44 -6.14
N PHE A 120 21.14 4.02 -7.32
CA PHE A 120 21.18 3.29 -8.59
C PHE A 120 22.47 2.51 -8.85
N TRP A 121 23.51 2.71 -8.04
CA TRP A 121 24.86 2.15 -8.30
C TRP A 121 25.41 1.23 -7.21
N TYR A 122 24.68 1.00 -6.11
CA TYR A 122 25.11 0.14 -5.00
C TYR A 122 24.23 -1.11 -4.79
N PHE A 123 23.55 -1.55 -5.84
CA PHE A 123 23.16 -2.95 -6.05
C PHE A 123 23.60 -3.36 -7.45
#